data_AF-A0A1Y2F269-F1
#
_entry.id   AF-A0A1Y2F269-F1
#
_cell.length_a   1.000
_cell.length_b   1.000
_cell.length_c   1.000
_cell.angle_alpha   90.00
_cell.angle_beta   90.00
_cell.angle_gamma   90.00
#
_symmetry.space_group_name_H-M   'P 1'
#
loop_
_entity.id
_entity.type
_entity.pdbx_description
1 polymer ?
#
loop_
_entity_poly.entity_id
_entity_poly.type
_entity_poly.pdbx_seq_one_letter_code
_entity_poly.pdbx_strand_id
1 'polypeptide(L)'
;MQTQVNTLLQLPFHHLKVADLREILKTLGLRKSGNKENLIENLKLYLRKLGQSSDINSLTEVAGLLDRYLPKKSSNNNRYKILLYCSTQTSAENSIRKGTDCPIQYPCQPVLKINEVEVTGMEHNKSWSTKPVDITPYCKKKGIQNNTINEIKFRSMFISSRWDEFVVKIIICEYLSLQEAVNVIKKHFISKEELLRQSNN
;
A
#
# COMPACT_ATOMS: atom_id res chain seq x y z
N MET A 1 17.43 24.39 -3.20
CA MET A 1 18.03 23.35 -2.34
C MET A 1 17.24 23.09 -1.07
N GLN A 2 16.91 24.14 -0.29
CA GLN A 2 16.09 24.02 0.92
C GLN A 2 14.76 23.26 0.68
N THR A 3 14.12 23.49 -0.46
CA THR A 3 12.88 22.80 -0.86
C THR A 3 13.07 21.29 -1.02
N GLN A 4 14.18 20.83 -1.60
CA GLN A 4 14.47 19.40 -1.78
C GLN A 4 14.75 18.71 -0.43
N VAL A 5 15.50 19.37 0.45
CA VAL A 5 15.77 18.87 1.81
C VAL A 5 14.46 18.76 2.61
N ASN A 6 13.59 19.77 2.52
CA ASN A 6 12.28 19.73 3.18
C ASN A 6 11.42 18.58 2.66
N THR A 7 11.44 18.31 1.35
CA THR A 7 10.75 17.14 0.78
C THR A 7 11.28 15.83 1.35
N LEU A 8 12.61 15.68 1.45
CA LEU A 8 13.22 14.48 2.03
C LEU A 8 12.89 14.34 3.53
N LEU A 9 12.87 15.43 4.29
CA LEU A 9 12.54 15.41 5.72
C LEU A 9 11.08 15.03 6.02
N GLN A 10 10.18 15.23 5.05
CA GLN A 10 8.78 14.83 5.12
C GLN A 10 8.55 13.34 4.77
N LEU A 11 9.60 12.59 4.44
CA LEU A 11 9.47 11.17 4.11
C LEU A 11 9.07 10.34 5.34
N PRO A 12 8.30 9.27 5.14
CA PRO A 12 7.74 8.48 6.24
C PRO A 12 8.77 7.47 6.78
N PHE A 13 9.87 7.95 7.37
CA PHE A 13 11.00 7.13 7.84
C PHE A 13 10.63 6.05 8.85
N HIS A 14 9.50 6.20 9.55
CA HIS A 14 8.98 5.19 10.48
C HIS A 14 8.59 3.88 9.79
N HIS A 15 8.39 3.86 8.47
CA HIS A 15 8.12 2.64 7.70
C HIS A 15 9.38 1.84 7.37
N LEU A 16 10.57 2.42 7.53
CA LEU A 16 11.82 1.71 7.32
C LEU A 16 12.07 0.71 8.45
N LYS A 17 12.60 -0.48 8.11
CA LYS A 17 13.04 -1.45 9.11
C LYS A 17 14.36 -0.98 9.73
N VAL A 18 14.65 -1.43 10.96
CA VAL A 18 15.90 -1.08 11.66
C VAL A 18 17.12 -1.55 10.89
N ALA A 19 17.04 -2.70 10.21
CA ALA A 19 18.11 -3.21 9.35
C ALA A 19 18.41 -2.24 8.19
N ASP A 20 17.38 -1.84 7.45
CA ASP A 20 17.48 -0.88 6.33
C ASP A 20 18.05 0.47 6.79
N LEU A 21 17.56 0.99 7.93
CA LEU A 21 18.09 2.22 8.52
C LEU A 21 19.58 2.11 8.86
N ARG A 22 20.02 0.99 9.43
CA ARG A 22 21.45 0.77 9.73
C ARG A 22 22.30 0.69 8.46
N GLU A 23 21.77 0.10 7.39
CA GLU A 23 22.46 -0.01 6.11
C GLU A 23 22.57 1.33 5.38
N ILE A 24 21.50 2.12 5.40
CA ILE A 24 21.51 3.51 4.91
C ILE A 24 22.56 4.32 5.66
N LEU A 25 22.51 4.31 7.01
CA LEU A 25 23.47 5.06 7.83
C LEU A 25 24.91 4.58 7.61
N LYS A 26 25.13 3.27 7.45
CA LYS A 26 26.45 2.71 7.11
C LYS A 26 26.98 3.26 5.80
N THR A 27 26.14 3.31 4.77
CA THR A 27 26.50 3.83 3.44
C THR A 27 26.85 5.31 3.49
N LEU A 28 26.18 6.07 4.36
CA LEU A 28 26.43 7.50 4.57
C LEU A 28 27.56 7.79 5.58
N GLY A 29 28.23 6.77 6.12
CA GLY A 29 29.29 6.93 7.13
C GLY A 29 28.78 7.44 8.49
N LEU A 30 27.49 7.25 8.80
CA LEU A 30 26.83 7.77 10.00
C LEU A 30 26.77 6.73 11.14
N ARG A 31 26.49 7.22 12.35
CA ARG A 31 26.42 6.40 13.56
C ARG A 31 25.23 5.44 13.51
N LYS A 32 25.52 4.14 13.60
CA LYS A 32 24.56 3.01 13.52
C LYS A 32 24.02 2.51 14.87
N SER A 33 24.34 3.18 15.97
CA SER A 33 23.96 2.77 17.33
C SER A 33 22.70 3.48 17.80
N GLY A 34 21.80 2.76 18.45
CA GLY A 34 20.58 3.30 19.05
C GLY A 34 19.33 2.49 18.71
N ASN A 35 18.20 2.90 19.28
CA ASN A 35 16.87 2.46 18.89
C ASN A 35 16.46 3.07 17.53
N LYS A 36 15.30 2.69 17.00
CA LYS A 36 14.84 3.11 15.68
C LYS A 36 14.73 4.63 15.56
N GLU A 37 14.27 5.29 16.61
CA GLU A 37 14.11 6.73 16.71
C GLU A 37 15.45 7.45 16.57
N ASN A 38 16.48 6.99 17.28
CA ASN A 38 17.83 7.53 17.18
C ASN A 38 18.41 7.40 15.77
N LEU A 39 18.16 6.27 15.09
CA LEU A 39 18.63 6.07 13.71
C LEU A 39 17.93 7.03 12.73
N ILE A 40 16.62 7.23 12.90
CA ILE A 40 15.83 8.19 12.10
C ILE A 40 16.31 9.61 12.37
N GLU A 41 16.56 9.96 13.63
CA GLU A 41 17.04 11.29 14.00
C GLU A 41 18.42 11.60 13.43
N ASN A 42 19.36 10.64 13.48
CA ASN A 42 20.68 10.78 12.86
C ASN A 42 20.58 11.07 11.35
N LEU A 43 19.68 10.37 10.66
CA LEU A 43 19.43 10.60 9.23
C LEU A 43 18.83 11.99 8.97
N LYS A 44 17.85 12.43 9.78
CA LYS A 44 17.25 13.76 9.68
C LYS A 44 18.27 14.87 9.95
N LEU A 45 19.14 14.70 10.94
CA LEU A 45 20.21 15.65 11.25
C LEU A 45 21.19 15.77 10.08
N TYR A 46 21.55 14.65 9.45
CA TYR A 46 22.41 14.66 8.28
C TYR A 46 21.77 15.39 7.09
N LEU A 47 20.49 15.13 6.79
CA LEU A 47 19.74 15.85 5.76
C LEU A 47 19.69 17.37 6.01
N ARG A 48 19.51 17.80 7.26
CA ARG A 48 19.55 19.22 7.63
C ARG A 48 20.93 19.84 7.40
N LYS A 49 22.00 19.12 7.76
CA LYS A 49 23.39 19.57 7.50
C LYS A 49 23.65 19.72 6.00
N LEU A 50 23.21 18.78 5.17
CA LEU A 50 23.32 18.87 3.71
C LEU A 50 22.60 20.11 3.14
N GLY A 51 21.46 20.48 3.72
CA GLY A 51 20.76 21.71 3.35
C GLY A 51 21.53 22.98 3.67
N GLN A 52 22.37 22.96 4.71
CA GLN A 52 23.21 24.09 5.10
C GLN A 52 24.52 24.14 4.30
N SER A 53 25.13 22.99 4.00
CA SER A 53 26.41 22.91 3.28
C SER A 53 26.30 23.13 1.78
N SER A 54 25.08 23.26 1.26
CA SER A 54 24.79 23.42 -0.17
C SER A 54 25.36 22.31 -1.07
N ASP A 55 25.57 21.11 -0.54
CA ASP A 55 26.15 19.98 -1.27
C ASP A 55 25.06 19.19 -2.02
N ILE A 56 24.87 19.56 -3.29
CA ILE A 56 23.84 18.99 -4.17
C ILE A 56 24.13 17.52 -4.50
N ASN A 57 25.40 17.15 -4.66
CA ASN A 57 25.79 15.79 -5.06
C ASN A 57 25.45 14.80 -3.95
N SER A 58 25.86 15.10 -2.72
CA SER A 58 25.50 14.29 -1.55
C SER A 58 23.99 14.20 -1.35
N LEU A 59 23.25 15.28 -1.62
CA LEU A 59 21.79 15.28 -1.53
C LEU A 59 21.15 14.35 -2.57
N THR A 60 21.64 14.36 -3.80
CA THR A 60 21.19 13.45 -4.87
C THR A 60 21.50 12.00 -4.55
N GLU A 61 22.68 11.70 -4.02
CA GLU A 61 23.05 10.35 -3.60
C GLU A 61 22.14 9.82 -2.48
N VAL A 62 21.87 10.65 -1.47
CA VAL A 62 20.96 10.29 -0.37
C VAL A 62 19.54 10.09 -0.90
N ALA A 63 19.05 10.96 -1.78
CA ALA A 63 17.74 10.80 -2.40
C ALA A 63 17.63 9.47 -3.16
N GLY A 64 18.62 9.13 -3.99
CA GLY A 64 18.67 7.88 -4.73
C GLY A 64 18.85 6.64 -3.84
N LEU A 65 19.51 6.78 -2.69
CA LEU A 65 19.59 5.73 -1.68
C LEU A 65 18.22 5.51 -1.02
N LEU A 66 17.57 6.57 -0.54
CA LEU A 66 16.27 6.51 0.10
C LEU A 66 15.18 5.98 -0.84
N ASP A 67 15.25 6.31 -2.12
CA ASP A 67 14.35 5.82 -3.17
C ASP A 67 14.34 4.30 -3.33
N ARG A 68 15.39 3.60 -2.88
CA ARG A 68 15.49 2.14 -2.91
C ARG A 68 14.80 1.46 -1.72
N TYR A 69 14.74 2.16 -0.59
CA TYR A 69 14.21 1.61 0.67
C TYR A 69 12.81 2.11 1.01
N LEU A 70 12.43 3.29 0.51
CA LEU A 70 11.11 3.85 0.73
C LEU A 70 10.13 3.41 -0.36
N PRO A 71 8.86 3.18 -0.01
CA PRO A 71 7.82 2.99 -1.02
C PRO A 71 7.76 4.22 -1.90
N LYS A 72 8.12 4.08 -3.19
CA LYS A 72 8.07 5.22 -4.12
C LYS A 72 6.63 5.73 -4.24
N LYS A 73 6.42 7.01 -3.92
CA LYS A 73 5.21 7.73 -4.35
C LYS A 73 5.25 7.75 -5.88
N SER A 74 4.46 6.89 -6.52
CA SER A 74 4.30 6.88 -7.96
C SER A 74 3.71 8.23 -8.40
N SER A 75 4.56 9.12 -8.92
CA SER A 75 4.18 10.31 -9.66
C SER A 75 3.70 9.88 -11.04
N ASN A 76 2.43 9.51 -11.16
CA ASN A 76 1.65 9.40 -12.39
C ASN A 76 0.26 8.94 -11.99
N ASN A 77 -0.80 9.72 -12.27
CA ASN A 77 -2.21 9.31 -12.35
C ASN A 77 -2.55 7.97 -11.66
N ASN A 78 -2.27 7.86 -10.36
CA ASN A 78 -2.29 6.58 -9.65
C ASN A 78 -3.69 6.30 -9.11
N ARG A 79 -4.70 6.62 -9.92
CA ARG A 79 -6.05 6.20 -9.66
C ARG A 79 -6.17 4.71 -9.85
N TYR A 80 -5.46 4.12 -10.80
CA TYR A 80 -5.55 2.68 -11.00
C TYR A 80 -4.72 1.91 -9.98
N LYS A 81 -5.36 0.92 -9.37
CA LYS A 81 -4.75 -0.05 -8.46
C LYS A 81 -4.98 -1.45 -8.99
N ILE A 82 -3.97 -2.30 -8.83
CA ILE A 82 -4.07 -3.74 -9.07
C ILE A 82 -4.44 -4.37 -7.73
N LEU A 83 -5.65 -4.90 -7.65
CA LEU A 83 -6.22 -5.47 -6.44
C LEU A 83 -6.37 -6.98 -6.60
N LEU A 84 -5.95 -7.71 -5.56
CA LEU A 84 -6.15 -9.14 -5.46
C LEU A 84 -7.37 -9.43 -4.58
N TYR A 85 -8.31 -10.16 -5.16
CA TYR A 85 -9.53 -10.65 -4.53
C TYR A 85 -9.39 -12.15 -4.30
N CYS A 86 -9.93 -12.62 -3.20
CA CYS A 86 -10.04 -14.03 -2.88
C CYS A 86 -11.42 -14.29 -2.32
N SER A 87 -12.02 -15.41 -2.68
CA SER A 87 -13.23 -15.93 -2.04
C SER A 87 -13.20 -17.44 -2.02
N THR A 88 -14.09 -18.04 -1.24
CA THR A 88 -14.30 -19.48 -1.23
C THR A 88 -15.05 -19.87 -2.50
N GLN A 89 -14.74 -21.01 -3.11
CA GLN A 89 -15.35 -21.42 -4.36
C GLN A 89 -16.88 -21.50 -4.24
N THR A 90 -17.38 -22.04 -3.13
CA THR A 90 -18.82 -22.09 -2.83
C THR A 90 -19.48 -20.71 -2.79
N SER A 91 -18.80 -19.70 -2.21
CA SER A 91 -19.33 -18.34 -2.18
C SER A 91 -19.33 -17.70 -3.57
N ALA A 92 -18.26 -17.89 -4.34
CA ALA A 92 -18.17 -17.41 -5.72
C ALA A 92 -19.25 -18.00 -6.62
N GLU A 93 -19.44 -19.33 -6.59
CA GLU A 93 -20.47 -20.02 -7.37
C GLU A 93 -21.88 -19.57 -7.01
N ASN A 94 -22.18 -19.44 -5.72
CA ASN A 94 -23.47 -18.98 -5.25
C ASN A 94 -23.77 -17.54 -5.68
N SER A 95 -22.79 -16.64 -5.60
CA SER A 95 -22.91 -15.26 -6.06
C SER A 95 -23.18 -15.19 -7.56
N ILE A 96 -22.49 -16.01 -8.37
CA ILE A 96 -22.74 -16.09 -9.82
C ILE A 96 -24.16 -16.58 -10.10
N ARG A 97 -24.59 -17.67 -9.46
CA ARG A 97 -25.94 -18.24 -9.66
C ARG A 97 -27.05 -17.27 -9.28
N LYS A 98 -26.86 -16.48 -8.22
CA LYS A 98 -27.85 -15.53 -7.71
C LYS A 98 -27.75 -14.14 -8.34
N GLY A 99 -26.70 -13.86 -9.11
CA GLY A 99 -26.41 -12.53 -9.62
C GLY A 99 -26.13 -11.51 -8.52
N THR A 100 -25.57 -11.95 -7.39
CA THR A 100 -25.28 -11.09 -6.23
C THR A 100 -23.79 -10.86 -6.06
N ASP A 101 -23.42 -9.89 -5.24
CA ASP A 101 -22.03 -9.65 -4.88
C ASP A 101 -21.41 -10.87 -4.19
N CYS A 102 -20.09 -11.01 -4.35
CA CYS A 102 -19.30 -12.08 -3.76
C CYS A 102 -18.46 -11.53 -2.60
N PRO A 103 -18.57 -12.11 -1.38
CA PRO A 103 -17.76 -11.66 -0.27
C PRO A 103 -16.28 -11.98 -0.50
N ILE A 104 -15.42 -11.03 -0.11
CA ILE A 104 -13.99 -11.27 -0.05
C ILE A 104 -13.67 -12.06 1.21
N GLN A 105 -12.95 -13.16 1.05
CA GLN A 105 -12.52 -14.03 2.13
C GLN A 105 -11.25 -14.78 1.72
N TYR A 106 -10.23 -14.67 2.56
CA TYR A 106 -8.98 -15.41 2.39
C TYR A 106 -9.01 -16.74 3.18
N PRO A 107 -8.05 -17.64 2.94
CA PRO A 107 -7.74 -18.73 3.85
C PRO A 107 -7.38 -18.25 5.27
N CYS A 108 -7.43 -19.14 6.27
CA CYS A 108 -7.00 -18.82 7.63
C CYS A 108 -5.48 -18.54 7.66
N GLN A 109 -5.07 -17.49 8.38
CA GLN A 109 -3.67 -17.05 8.48
C GLN A 109 -2.95 -17.01 7.11
N PRO A 110 -3.45 -16.23 6.15
CA PRO A 110 -2.89 -16.19 4.82
C PRO A 110 -1.55 -15.45 4.82
N VAL A 111 -0.57 -16.00 4.12
CA VAL A 111 0.71 -15.37 3.82
C VAL A 111 0.80 -15.17 2.32
N LEU A 112 0.65 -13.92 1.88
CA LEU A 112 0.77 -13.53 0.48
C LEU A 112 2.20 -13.03 0.21
N LYS A 113 2.85 -13.60 -0.80
CA LYS A 113 4.13 -13.11 -1.31
C LYS A 113 4.01 -12.74 -2.78
N ILE A 114 4.58 -11.60 -3.15
CA ILE A 114 4.62 -11.11 -4.52
C ILE A 114 6.07 -10.82 -4.86
N ASN A 115 6.61 -11.54 -5.84
CA ASN A 115 8.03 -11.45 -6.19
C ASN A 115 8.95 -11.64 -4.97
N GLU A 116 8.68 -12.66 -4.14
CA GLU A 116 9.35 -12.96 -2.87
C GLU A 116 9.18 -11.92 -1.75
N VAL A 117 8.49 -10.81 -1.98
CA VAL A 117 8.16 -9.80 -0.97
C VAL A 117 6.85 -10.17 -0.29
N GLU A 118 6.88 -10.29 1.03
CA GLU A 118 5.67 -10.53 1.83
C GLU A 118 4.79 -9.29 1.91
N VAL A 119 3.50 -9.47 1.65
CA VAL A 119 2.50 -8.40 1.62
C VAL A 119 1.75 -8.36 2.95
N THR A 120 1.79 -7.20 3.60
CA THR A 120 1.08 -6.95 4.87
C THR A 120 -0.36 -6.50 4.63
N GLY A 121 -1.25 -6.69 5.62
CA GLY A 121 -2.61 -6.11 5.62
C GLY A 121 -3.77 -7.10 5.48
N MET A 122 -3.52 -8.40 5.69
CA MET A 122 -4.54 -9.46 5.63
C MET A 122 -5.04 -9.93 7.01
N GLU A 123 -4.80 -9.14 8.06
CA GLU A 123 -5.01 -9.55 9.46
C GLU A 123 -6.49 -9.67 9.86
N HIS A 124 -7.40 -9.02 9.13
CA HIS A 124 -8.84 -9.03 9.40
C HIS A 124 -9.61 -9.78 8.32
N ASN A 125 -9.62 -11.11 8.44
CA ASN A 125 -10.28 -12.00 7.49
C ASN A 125 -11.69 -12.38 7.96
N LYS A 126 -12.62 -11.41 7.92
CA LYS A 126 -14.05 -11.64 8.19
C LYS A 126 -14.85 -11.33 6.93
N SER A 127 -15.70 -12.27 6.52
CA SER A 127 -16.56 -12.16 5.34
C SER A 127 -17.30 -10.81 5.31
N TRP A 128 -17.42 -10.21 4.13
CA TRP A 128 -18.01 -8.87 3.87
C TRP A 128 -17.26 -7.65 4.42
N SER A 129 -16.35 -7.82 5.37
CA SER A 129 -15.52 -6.73 5.90
C SER A 129 -14.06 -6.77 5.45
N THR A 130 -13.65 -7.91 4.87
CA THR A 130 -12.30 -8.11 4.35
C THR A 130 -12.10 -7.28 3.09
N LYS A 131 -10.97 -6.57 3.02
CA LYS A 131 -10.62 -5.74 1.86
C LYS A 131 -9.79 -6.55 0.86
N PRO A 132 -9.86 -6.21 -0.44
CA PRO A 132 -8.91 -6.75 -1.41
C PRO A 132 -7.51 -6.23 -1.09
N VAL A 133 -6.48 -7.01 -1.44
CA VAL A 133 -5.09 -6.61 -1.20
C VAL A 133 -4.57 -5.78 -2.37
N ASP A 134 -4.00 -4.61 -2.08
CA ASP A 134 -3.34 -3.77 -3.07
C ASP A 134 -1.96 -4.33 -3.41
N ILE A 135 -1.86 -4.92 -4.61
CA ILE A 135 -0.62 -5.56 -5.09
C ILE A 135 0.20 -4.65 -6.00
N THR A 136 -0.33 -3.49 -6.35
CA THR A 136 0.31 -2.48 -7.22
C THR A 136 1.78 -2.21 -6.86
N PRO A 137 2.16 -1.96 -5.59
CA PRO A 137 3.54 -1.58 -5.27
C PRO A 137 4.54 -2.73 -5.39
N TYR A 138 4.08 -3.98 -5.46
CA TYR A 138 4.92 -5.16 -5.51
C TYR A 138 5.15 -5.69 -6.94
N CYS A 139 4.41 -5.17 -7.92
CA CYS A 139 4.53 -5.58 -9.32
C CYS A 139 5.83 -5.06 -9.96
N LYS A 140 6.54 -5.94 -10.68
CA LYS A 140 7.68 -5.60 -11.53
C LYS A 140 7.23 -4.66 -12.66
N LYS A 141 8.01 -3.60 -12.90
CA LYS A 141 7.74 -2.65 -13.99
C LYS A 141 8.21 -3.19 -15.33
N LYS A 142 7.40 -2.99 -16.36
CA LYS A 142 7.75 -3.26 -17.75
C LYS A 142 8.91 -2.35 -18.16
N GLY A 143 10.08 -2.91 -18.50
CA GLY A 143 11.19 -2.17 -19.12
C GLY A 143 12.57 -2.24 -18.44
N ILE A 144 12.72 -2.80 -17.24
CA ILE A 144 14.04 -2.89 -16.57
C ILE A 144 14.76 -4.22 -16.87
N GLN A 145 14.01 -5.29 -17.14
CA GLN A 145 14.53 -6.59 -17.55
C GLN A 145 13.56 -7.23 -18.55
N ASN A 146 14.11 -7.74 -19.66
CA ASN A 146 13.34 -8.44 -20.68
C ASN A 146 12.66 -9.66 -20.03
N ASN A 147 11.33 -9.71 -20.13
CA ASN A 147 10.48 -10.83 -19.71
C ASN A 147 10.36 -11.08 -18.19
N THR A 148 10.00 -10.05 -17.43
CA THR A 148 9.72 -10.20 -15.99
C THR A 148 8.27 -10.57 -15.71
N ILE A 149 8.00 -11.87 -15.65
CA ILE A 149 6.74 -12.40 -15.10
C ILE A 149 6.65 -12.02 -13.61
N ASN A 150 5.48 -11.53 -13.20
CA ASN A 150 5.16 -11.32 -11.79
C ASN A 150 4.74 -12.66 -11.17
N GLU A 151 5.37 -13.02 -10.06
CA GLU A 151 5.04 -14.25 -9.34
C GLU A 151 4.23 -13.89 -8.09
N ILE A 152 3.11 -14.58 -7.90
CA ILE A 152 2.24 -14.41 -6.73
C ILE A 152 2.11 -15.77 -6.05
N LYS A 153 2.54 -15.84 -4.80
CA LYS A 153 2.49 -17.04 -3.96
C LYS A 153 1.53 -16.82 -2.81
N PHE A 154 0.48 -17.61 -2.79
CA PHE A 154 -0.46 -17.65 -1.68
C PHE A 154 -0.12 -18.87 -0.81
N ARG A 155 0.15 -18.64 0.47
CA ARG A 155 0.40 -19.72 1.44
C ARG A 155 -0.60 -19.59 2.58
N SER A 156 -1.00 -20.72 3.13
CA SER A 156 -1.78 -20.79 4.35
C SER A 156 -1.24 -21.94 5.18
N MET A 157 -1.16 -21.75 6.50
CA MET A 157 -0.73 -22.83 7.40
C MET A 157 -1.81 -23.89 7.57
N PHE A 158 -3.08 -23.54 7.34
CA PHE A 158 -4.21 -24.44 7.54
C PHE A 158 -5.36 -24.07 6.61
N ILE A 159 -5.72 -25.01 5.75
CA ILE A 159 -6.95 -24.96 4.95
C ILE A 159 -7.89 -26.00 5.56
N SER A 160 -9.03 -25.54 6.09
CA SER A 160 -10.03 -26.43 6.65
C SER A 160 -10.64 -27.29 5.56
N SER A 161 -10.97 -28.55 5.87
CA SER A 161 -11.73 -29.43 4.96
C SER A 161 -13.13 -28.90 4.59
N ARG A 162 -13.65 -27.90 5.30
CA ARG A 162 -14.91 -27.21 4.95
C ARG A 162 -14.73 -26.07 3.95
N TRP A 163 -13.49 -25.67 3.71
CA TRP A 163 -13.11 -24.50 2.90
C TRP A 163 -11.84 -24.85 2.14
N ASP A 164 -11.88 -25.94 1.38
CA ASP A 164 -10.73 -26.52 0.68
C ASP A 164 -10.42 -25.81 -0.64
N GLU A 165 -11.43 -25.18 -1.25
CA GLU A 165 -11.29 -24.52 -2.54
C GLU A 165 -11.51 -23.00 -2.45
N PHE A 166 -10.51 -22.25 -2.93
CA PHE A 166 -10.54 -20.80 -3.02
C PHE A 166 -10.30 -20.34 -4.47
N VAL A 167 -11.03 -19.30 -4.86
CA VAL A 167 -10.86 -18.63 -6.15
C VAL A 167 -10.17 -17.30 -5.91
N VAL A 168 -9.07 -17.07 -6.63
CA VAL A 168 -8.33 -15.82 -6.62
C VAL A 168 -8.54 -15.08 -7.93
N LYS A 169 -8.82 -13.78 -7.86
CA LYS A 169 -9.00 -12.93 -9.03
C LYS A 169 -8.21 -11.64 -8.87
N ILE A 170 -7.54 -11.22 -9.93
CA ILE A 170 -6.82 -9.95 -9.97
C ILE A 170 -7.61 -8.99 -10.84
N ILE A 171 -7.90 -7.81 -10.30
CA ILE A 171 -8.70 -6.79 -10.97
C ILE A 171 -7.96 -5.46 -10.90
N ILE A 172 -7.97 -4.73 -12.02
CA ILE A 172 -7.48 -3.35 -12.07
C ILE A 172 -8.69 -2.45 -11.79
N CYS A 173 -8.61 -1.64 -10.75
CA CYS A 173 -9.70 -0.79 -10.29
C CYS A 173 -9.27 0.68 -10.27
N GLU A 174 -10.18 1.58 -10.60
CA GLU A 174 -10.00 3.01 -10.33
C GLU A 174 -10.28 3.29 -8.84
N TYR A 175 -9.35 3.96 -8.19
CA TYR A 175 -9.41 4.37 -6.79
C TYR A 175 -10.04 5.74 -6.70
N LEU A 176 -11.17 5.79 -6.01
CA LEU A 176 -11.83 7.03 -5.65
C LEU A 176 -11.38 7.45 -4.25
N SER A 177 -10.86 8.66 -4.12
CA SER A 177 -10.51 9.20 -2.80
C SER A 177 -11.77 9.48 -1.96
N LEU A 178 -11.61 9.50 -0.64
CA LEU A 178 -12.70 9.85 0.28
C LEU A 178 -13.29 11.23 -0.05
N GLN A 179 -12.43 12.20 -0.39
CA GLN A 179 -12.87 13.55 -0.72
C GLN A 179 -13.70 13.57 -2.01
N GLU A 180 -13.29 12.81 -3.03
CA GLU A 180 -14.07 12.67 -4.27
C GLU A 180 -15.42 11.99 -3.99
N ALA A 181 -15.44 10.92 -3.19
CA ALA A 181 -16.68 10.25 -2.79
C ALA A 181 -17.62 11.20 -2.03
N VAL A 182 -17.10 11.96 -1.06
CA VAL A 182 -17.86 12.99 -0.34
C VAL A 182 -18.41 14.03 -1.31
N ASN A 183 -17.61 14.52 -2.26
CA ASN A 183 -18.07 15.49 -3.23
C ASN A 183 -19.20 14.94 -4.12
N VAL A 184 -19.22 13.64 -4.43
CA VAL A 184 -20.32 12.99 -5.16
C VAL A 184 -21.58 12.93 -4.31
N ILE A 185 -21.47 12.56 -3.04
CA ILE A 185 -22.60 12.52 -2.09
C ILE A 185 -23.19 13.92 -1.90
N LYS A 186 -22.35 14.93 -1.75
CA LYS A 186 -22.77 16.34 -1.58
C LYS A 186 -23.59 16.88 -2.75
N LYS A 187 -23.56 16.27 -3.94
CA LYS A 187 -24.42 16.68 -5.06
C LYS A 187 -25.89 16.31 -4.86
N HIS A 188 -26.19 15.40 -3.94
CA HIS A 188 -27.52 14.84 -3.72
C HIS A 188 -28.06 15.19 -2.34
N PHE A 189 -27.75 16.39 -1.81
CA PHE A 189 -28.34 16.81 -0.54
C PHE A 189 -29.85 16.97 -0.67
N ILE A 190 -30.55 16.34 0.27
CA ILE A 190 -31.97 16.56 0.48
C ILE A 190 -32.11 17.94 1.14
N SER A 191 -32.88 18.84 0.53
CA SER A 191 -33.12 20.17 1.09
C SER A 191 -33.95 20.07 2.38
N LYS A 192 -33.85 21.09 3.23
CA LYS A 192 -34.64 21.16 4.46
C LYS A 192 -36.14 21.16 4.13
N GLU A 193 -36.52 21.82 3.05
CA GLU A 193 -37.89 21.93 2.55
C GLU A 193 -38.42 20.55 2.10
N GLU A 194 -37.59 19.72 1.46
CA GLU A 194 -37.94 18.36 1.06
C GLU A 194 -38.17 17.44 2.27
N LEU A 195 -37.33 17.56 3.31
CA LEU A 195 -37.50 16.81 4.57
C LEU A 195 -38.80 17.20 5.30
N LEU A 196 -39.13 18.49 5.32
CA LEU A 196 -40.35 18.98 5.96
C LEU A 196 -41.62 18.54 5.22
N ARG A 197 -41.56 18.41 3.88
CA ARG A 197 -42.68 17.87 3.09
C ARG A 197 -42.89 16.37 3.33
N GLN A 198 -41.82 15.60 3.51
CA GLN A 198 -41.92 14.17 3.83
C GLN A 198 -42.39 13.91 5.27
N SER A 199 -42.08 14.81 6.20
CA SER A 199 -42.52 14.71 7.61
C SER A 199 -44.01 15.01 7.82
N ASN A 200 -44.65 15.69 6.87
CA ASN A 200 -46.05 16.15 6.97
C ASN A 200 -47.03 15.27 6.16
N ASN A 201 -46.54 14.18 5.55
CA ASN A 201 -47.33 13.11 4.93
C ASN A 201 -47.26 11.85 5.79
#